data_AF-R7KAL0-F1
#
_entry.id   AF-R7KAL0-F1
#
_cell.length_a   1.000
_cell.length_b   1.000
_cell.length_c   1.000
_cell.angle_alpha   90.00
_cell.angle_beta   90.00
_cell.angle_gamma   90.00
#
_symmetry.space_group_name_H-M   'P 1'
#
loop_
_entity.id
_entity.type
_entity.pdbx_description
1 polymer ?
#
loop_
_entity_poly.entity_id
_entity_poly.type
_entity_poly.pdbx_seq_one_letter_code
_entity_poly.pdbx_strand_id
1 'polypeptide(L)'
;MEEIKEIEKSVTEETPVEEATEVKAEEYGKFKSGEELLKAYNELEREFTKKSQRLKELERVVPTDKPAPFKERVEKFFEENQDARPYAKEIALFLEENPAYIEDKRGLDVALGKVLLKKSPQKLASDEKFLKEHIYSNSAVKEKIIEDFLKGLSENNPPAVIRGGQSIVSPPSKPRTIEEAGWQLMKLEK
;
A
#
# COMPACT_ATOMS: atom_id res chain seq x y z
N MET A 1 57.64 -8.54 -20.38
CA MET A 1 56.90 -7.82 -21.45
C MET A 1 57.39 -8.37 -22.78
N GLU A 2 57.07 -9.63 -23.11
CA GLU A 2 57.75 -10.27 -24.26
C GLU A 2 56.96 -11.41 -24.90
N GLU A 3 55.63 -11.44 -24.75
CA GLU A 3 54.78 -12.50 -25.34
C GLU A 3 53.56 -11.97 -26.12
N ILE A 4 53.52 -10.68 -26.49
CA ILE A 4 52.38 -10.10 -27.24
C ILE A 4 52.82 -9.52 -28.60
N LYS A 5 53.93 -9.99 -29.18
CA LYS A 5 54.46 -9.42 -30.44
C LYS A 5 54.44 -10.36 -31.65
N GLU A 6 53.90 -11.56 -31.52
CA GLU A 6 53.99 -12.59 -32.58
C GLU A 6 52.66 -12.99 -33.25
N ILE A 7 51.54 -12.33 -32.98
CA ILE A 7 50.24 -12.69 -33.58
C ILE A 7 49.85 -11.76 -34.75
N GLU A 8 50.55 -10.64 -34.98
CA GLU A 8 50.18 -9.66 -36.03
C GLU A 8 50.81 -9.93 -37.42
N LYS A 9 51.33 -11.12 -37.71
CA LYS A 9 52.05 -11.36 -38.98
C LYS A 9 51.77 -12.69 -39.67
N SER A 10 50.50 -12.92 -40.00
CA SER A 10 50.04 -13.82 -41.07
C SER A 10 48.51 -13.82 -40.99
N VAL A 11 47.72 -13.29 -41.93
CA VAL A 11 47.61 -13.68 -43.33
C VAL A 11 46.66 -12.66 -43.95
N THR A 12 47.09 -11.94 -44.99
CA THR A 12 46.19 -11.48 -46.05
C THR A 12 47.05 -11.14 -47.26
N GLU A 13 47.32 -12.17 -48.06
CA GLU A 13 47.72 -12.01 -49.45
C GLU A 13 46.49 -11.67 -50.30
N GLU A 14 46.73 -10.79 -51.26
CA GLU A 14 45.78 -10.22 -52.19
C GLU A 14 45.41 -11.18 -53.33
N THR A 15 44.33 -10.79 -54.02
CA THR A 15 43.90 -11.06 -55.41
C THR A 15 42.80 -12.12 -55.60
N PRO A 16 41.96 -12.03 -56.65
CA PRO A 16 41.41 -10.85 -57.36
C PRO A 16 39.89 -10.94 -57.59
N VAL A 17 39.32 -9.85 -58.11
CA VAL A 17 37.94 -9.69 -58.60
C VAL A 17 37.75 -10.48 -59.90
N GLU A 18 36.72 -11.31 -60.02
CA GLU A 18 35.73 -11.28 -61.13
C GLU A 18 34.63 -12.38 -61.04
N GLU A 19 33.41 -11.91 -61.32
CA GLU A 19 32.22 -12.55 -61.91
C GLU A 19 31.52 -13.77 -61.27
N ALA A 20 30.35 -13.44 -60.70
CA ALA A 20 29.04 -14.08 -60.83
C ALA A 20 29.00 -15.54 -61.34
N THR A 21 28.85 -16.45 -60.38
CA THR A 21 28.11 -17.69 -60.61
C THR A 21 27.16 -17.92 -59.46
N GLU A 22 25.89 -18.15 -59.81
CA GLU A 22 24.81 -18.56 -58.92
C GLU A 22 25.24 -19.73 -58.03
N VAL A 23 25.41 -19.48 -56.73
CA VAL A 23 25.59 -20.53 -55.73
C VAL A 23 24.40 -20.53 -54.78
N LYS A 24 23.62 -21.59 -54.94
CA LYS A 24 22.56 -22.19 -54.12
C LYS A 24 22.29 -21.52 -52.76
N ALA A 25 21.01 -21.22 -52.56
CA ALA A 25 20.37 -20.69 -51.36
C ALA A 25 20.43 -21.60 -50.10
N GLU A 26 21.47 -22.41 -49.94
CA GLU A 26 21.63 -23.37 -48.83
C GLU A 26 22.81 -23.04 -47.89
N GLU A 27 23.67 -22.06 -48.19
CA GLU A 27 24.95 -21.90 -47.48
C GLU A 27 24.99 -20.83 -46.36
N TYR A 28 23.99 -19.94 -46.26
CA TYR A 28 23.94 -18.85 -45.26
C TYR A 28 22.78 -18.95 -44.24
N GLY A 29 22.12 -20.12 -44.19
CA GLY A 29 21.08 -20.41 -43.20
C GLY A 29 19.88 -19.47 -43.28
N LYS A 30 19.65 -18.64 -42.24
CA LYS A 30 18.50 -17.71 -42.15
C LYS A 30 18.68 -16.40 -42.93
N PHE A 31 19.86 -16.16 -43.49
CA PHE A 31 20.20 -14.94 -44.21
C PHE A 31 20.20 -15.17 -45.71
N LYS A 32 19.81 -14.15 -46.48
CA LYS A 32 19.60 -14.25 -47.94
C LYS A 32 20.91 -14.18 -48.72
N SER A 33 21.98 -13.64 -48.13
CA SER A 33 23.33 -13.57 -48.71
C SER A 33 24.42 -13.50 -47.64
N GLY A 34 25.66 -13.80 -48.02
CA GLY A 34 26.82 -13.64 -47.13
C GLY A 34 27.04 -12.20 -46.66
N GLU A 35 26.69 -11.21 -47.50
CA GLU A 35 26.72 -9.79 -47.12
C GLU A 35 25.68 -9.45 -46.05
N GLU A 36 24.48 -10.03 -46.14
CA GLU A 36 23.43 -9.83 -45.12
C GLU A 36 23.83 -10.48 -43.78
N LEU A 37 24.50 -11.63 -43.83
CA LEU A 37 25.07 -12.28 -42.64
C LEU A 37 26.14 -11.41 -41.97
N LEU A 38 27.10 -10.87 -42.75
CA LEU A 38 28.12 -9.94 -42.24
C LEU A 38 27.49 -8.67 -41.63
N LYS A 39 26.46 -8.13 -42.29
CA LYS A 39 25.72 -6.97 -41.79
C LYS A 39 25.04 -7.26 -40.45
N ALA A 40 24.37 -8.40 -40.31
CA ALA A 40 23.72 -8.80 -39.07
C ALA A 40 24.72 -9.02 -37.93
N TYR A 41 25.90 -9.58 -38.23
CA TYR A 41 27.00 -9.72 -37.27
C TYR A 41 27.47 -8.35 -36.76
N ASN A 42 27.75 -7.42 -37.66
CA ASN A 42 28.21 -6.07 -37.32
C ASN A 42 27.14 -5.29 -36.52
N GLU A 43 25.86 -5.46 -36.84
CA GLU A 43 24.76 -4.88 -36.08
C GLU A 43 24.67 -5.46 -34.66
N LEU A 44 24.84 -6.78 -34.51
CA LEU A 44 24.83 -7.45 -33.21
C LEU A 44 26.01 -7.02 -32.33
N GLU A 45 27.21 -6.95 -32.92
CA GLU A 45 28.40 -6.44 -32.23
C GLU A 45 28.16 -5.02 -31.73
N ARG A 46 27.59 -4.15 -32.58
CA ARG A 46 27.25 -2.76 -32.21
C ARG A 46 26.25 -2.70 -31.05
N GLU A 47 25.22 -3.56 -31.05
CA GLU A 47 24.27 -3.64 -29.93
C GLU A 47 24.94 -4.15 -28.65
N PHE A 48 25.87 -5.10 -28.75
CA PHE A 48 26.65 -5.58 -27.61
C PHE A 48 27.55 -4.48 -27.03
N THR A 49 28.19 -3.68 -27.89
CA THR A 49 28.97 -2.51 -27.47
C THR A 49 28.09 -1.47 -26.78
N LYS A 50 26.96 -1.09 -27.38
CA LYS A 50 26.01 -0.14 -26.79
C LYS A 50 25.50 -0.61 -25.42
N LYS A 51 25.12 -1.89 -25.32
CA LYS A 51 24.65 -2.48 -24.06
C LYS A 51 25.75 -2.47 -23.00
N SER A 52 26.99 -2.79 -23.38
CA SER A 52 28.14 -2.77 -22.47
C SER A 52 28.48 -1.35 -22.00
N GLN A 53 28.39 -0.37 -22.90
CA GLN A 53 28.55 1.05 -22.55
C GLN A 53 27.46 1.51 -21.58
N ARG A 54 26.19 1.20 -21.87
CA ARG A 54 25.06 1.53 -21.00
C ARG A 54 25.16 0.86 -19.63
N LEU A 55 25.63 -0.39 -19.57
CA LEU A 55 25.84 -1.10 -18.31
C LEU A 55 26.92 -0.41 -17.48
N LYS A 56 28.04 -0.04 -18.11
CA LYS A 56 29.13 0.71 -17.47
C LYS A 56 28.70 2.10 -16.98
N GLU A 57 27.82 2.78 -17.70
CA GLU A 57 27.23 4.04 -17.26
C GLU A 57 26.32 3.82 -16.04
N LEU A 58 25.46 2.80 -16.06
CA LEU A 58 24.61 2.45 -14.93
C LEU A 58 25.43 2.05 -13.69
N GLU A 59 26.51 1.28 -13.86
CA GLU A 59 27.42 0.89 -12.79
C GLU A 59 28.20 2.07 -12.21
N ARG A 60 28.44 3.12 -12.99
CA ARG A 60 29.01 4.39 -12.48
C ARG A 60 28.00 5.20 -11.68
N VAL A 61 26.73 5.17 -12.08
CA VAL A 61 25.65 5.92 -11.42
C VAL A 61 25.16 5.22 -10.16
N VAL A 62 25.16 3.88 -10.14
CA VAL A 62 24.88 3.09 -8.94
C VAL A 62 26.15 3.12 -8.09
N PRO A 63 26.19 3.86 -6.98
CA PRO A 63 27.37 3.87 -6.14
C PRO A 63 27.53 2.46 -5.56
N THR A 64 28.61 1.80 -5.95
CA THR A 64 29.13 0.55 -5.35
C THR A 64 29.74 0.79 -3.97
N ASP A 65 29.29 1.84 -3.29
CA ASP A 65 29.52 2.02 -1.87
C ASP A 65 28.82 0.85 -1.19
N LYS A 66 29.63 -0.10 -0.73
CA LYS A 66 29.19 -1.12 0.21
C LYS A 66 28.37 -0.43 1.29
N PRO A 67 27.22 -1.03 1.66
CA PRO A 67 26.43 -0.65 2.81
C PRO A 67 27.21 0.14 3.84
N ALA A 68 26.84 1.35 4.26
CA ALA A 68 27.24 1.74 5.62
C ALA A 68 26.91 0.55 6.56
N PRO A 69 27.76 0.25 7.55
CA PRO A 69 27.60 -0.95 8.36
C PRO A 69 26.14 -1.04 8.82
N PHE A 70 25.54 -2.22 8.71
CA PHE A 70 24.09 -2.39 8.85
C PHE A 70 23.53 -1.70 10.10
N LYS A 71 24.29 -1.74 11.20
CA LYS A 71 23.97 -1.04 12.44
C LYS A 71 23.73 0.47 12.26
N GLU A 72 24.61 1.18 11.56
CA GLU A 72 24.46 2.62 11.29
C GLU A 72 23.26 2.91 10.41
N ARG A 73 22.95 2.03 9.44
CA ARG A 73 21.74 2.17 8.62
C ARG A 73 20.47 2.02 9.44
N VAL A 74 20.45 1.05 10.35
CA VAL A 74 19.34 0.83 11.28
C VAL A 74 19.17 2.02 12.23
N GLU A 75 20.26 2.56 12.76
CA GLU A 75 20.23 3.74 13.63
C GLU A 75 19.66 4.96 12.90
N LYS A 76 20.18 5.28 11.71
CA LYS A 76 19.66 6.36 10.86
C LYS A 76 18.19 6.17 10.52
N PHE A 77 17.80 4.93 10.19
CA PHE A 77 16.40 4.61 9.89
C PHE A 77 15.46 4.92 11.06
N PHE A 78 15.84 4.61 12.30
CA PHE A 78 15.02 4.90 13.49
C PHE A 78 15.15 6.35 14.00
N GLU A 79 16.17 7.08 13.57
CA GLU A 79 16.26 8.53 13.76
C GLU A 79 15.29 9.26 12.82
N GLU A 80 15.25 8.86 11.55
CA GLU A 80 14.33 9.39 10.55
C GLU A 80 12.88 8.94 10.82
N ASN A 81 12.69 7.71 11.29
CA ASN A 81 11.38 7.11 11.55
C ASN A 81 11.23 6.75 13.04
N GLN A 82 11.00 7.76 13.88
CA GLN A 82 10.82 7.54 15.33
C GLN A 82 9.60 6.65 15.63
N ASP A 83 8.55 6.75 14.82
CA ASP A 83 7.33 5.94 14.93
C ASP A 83 7.57 4.46 14.59
N ALA A 84 8.70 4.13 13.95
CA ALA A 84 9.05 2.74 13.64
C ALA A 84 9.59 1.98 14.87
N ARG A 85 10.03 2.68 15.92
CA ARG A 85 10.59 2.08 17.15
C ARG A 85 9.72 0.98 17.79
N PRO A 86 8.39 1.15 17.98
CA PRO A 86 7.54 0.08 18.51
C PRO A 86 7.54 -1.18 17.64
N TYR A 87 7.82 -1.06 16.34
CA TYR A 87 7.85 -2.16 15.39
C TYR A 87 9.24 -2.81 15.26
N ALA A 88 10.26 -2.32 15.96
CA ALA A 88 11.64 -2.79 15.82
C ALA A 88 11.78 -4.32 16.00
N LYS A 89 11.05 -4.91 16.95
CA LYS A 89 11.04 -6.37 17.16
C LYS A 89 10.49 -7.14 15.96
N GLU A 90 9.41 -6.63 15.37
CA GLU A 90 8.74 -7.26 14.22
C GLU A 90 9.56 -7.09 12.95
N ILE A 91 10.23 -5.94 12.79
CA ILE A 91 11.18 -5.69 11.71
C ILE A 91 12.37 -6.65 11.82
N ALA A 92 12.94 -6.83 13.03
CA ALA A 92 14.04 -7.76 13.25
C ALA A 92 13.66 -9.20 12.88
N LEU A 93 12.50 -9.68 13.35
CA LEU A 93 11.98 -11.00 12.98
C LEU A 93 11.82 -11.17 11.46
N PHE A 94 11.31 -10.15 10.77
CA PHE A 94 11.16 -10.20 9.32
C PHE A 94 12.51 -10.30 8.57
N LEU A 95 13.54 -9.60 9.07
CA LEU A 95 14.88 -9.62 8.48
C LEU A 95 15.62 -10.92 8.77
N GLU A 96 15.38 -11.54 9.92
CA GLU A 96 15.88 -12.90 10.22
C GLU A 96 15.27 -13.94 9.27
N GLU A 97 13.97 -13.83 8.97
CA GLU A 97 13.29 -14.69 8.00
C GLU A 97 13.78 -14.45 6.56
N ASN A 98 14.25 -13.24 6.24
CA ASN A 98 14.61 -12.83 4.88
C ASN A 98 15.96 -12.08 4.85
N PRO A 99 17.09 -12.80 4.87
CA PRO A 99 18.42 -12.19 4.96
C PRO A 99 18.80 -11.35 3.73
N ALA A 100 18.15 -11.57 2.58
CA ALA A 100 18.39 -10.81 1.35
C ALA A 100 18.13 -9.29 1.51
N TYR A 101 17.25 -8.89 2.44
CA TYR A 101 16.94 -7.48 2.69
C TYR A 101 17.97 -6.79 3.61
N ILE A 102 18.89 -7.53 4.23
CA ILE A 102 19.95 -6.93 5.06
C ILE A 102 20.96 -6.19 4.18
N GLU A 103 21.24 -6.72 3.00
CA GLU A 103 22.20 -6.17 2.05
C GLU A 103 21.61 -5.03 1.21
N ASP A 104 20.30 -5.07 0.94
CA ASP A 104 19.61 -4.03 0.18
C ASP A 104 19.56 -2.69 0.94
N LYS A 105 19.75 -1.59 0.22
CA LYS A 105 19.61 -0.22 0.74
C LYS A 105 18.18 0.06 1.20
N ARG A 106 17.18 -0.53 0.53
CA ARG A 106 15.74 -0.34 0.81
C ARG A 106 15.13 -1.44 1.68
N GLY A 107 15.93 -2.36 2.18
CA GLY A 107 15.41 -3.53 2.89
C GLY A 107 14.66 -3.18 4.18
N LEU A 108 15.11 -2.16 4.91
CA LEU A 108 14.46 -1.69 6.14
C LEU A 108 13.08 -1.07 5.84
N ASP A 109 12.98 -0.26 4.77
CA ASP A 109 11.72 0.35 4.34
C ASP A 109 10.70 -0.72 3.91
N VAL A 110 11.16 -1.71 3.17
CA VAL A 110 10.31 -2.84 2.73
C VAL A 110 9.85 -3.65 3.94
N ALA A 111 10.74 -3.93 4.89
CA ALA A 111 10.43 -4.66 6.12
C ALA A 111 9.36 -3.91 6.94
N LEU A 112 9.55 -2.62 7.19
CA LEU A 112 8.56 -1.79 7.89
C LEU A 112 7.23 -1.79 7.12
N GLY A 113 7.25 -1.59 5.81
CA GLY A 113 6.04 -1.61 4.98
C GLY A 113 5.27 -2.92 5.09
N LYS A 114 5.95 -4.06 5.15
CA LYS A 114 5.32 -5.37 5.35
C LYS A 114 4.74 -5.54 6.75
N VAL A 115 5.46 -5.09 7.78
CA VAL A 115 4.97 -5.10 9.17
C VAL A 115 3.71 -4.24 9.30
N LEU A 116 3.71 -3.04 8.73
CA LEU A 116 2.56 -2.14 8.73
C LEU A 116 1.39 -2.71 7.91
N LEU A 117 1.65 -3.37 6.78
CA LEU A 117 0.59 -4.03 5.99
C LEU A 117 -0.08 -5.16 6.78
N LYS A 118 0.68 -5.90 7.58
CA LYS A 118 0.12 -6.91 8.49
C LYS A 118 -0.82 -6.27 9.52
N LYS A 119 -0.52 -5.03 9.91
CA LYS A 119 -1.27 -4.15 10.83
C LYS A 119 -2.13 -3.11 10.08
N SER A 120 -2.79 -3.51 9.00
CA SER A 120 -3.73 -2.63 8.29
C SER A 120 -4.86 -2.14 9.22
N PRO A 121 -5.41 -0.92 9.03
CA PRO A 121 -6.48 -0.37 9.87
C PRO A 121 -7.68 -1.31 10.06
N GLN A 122 -8.05 -2.05 9.02
CA GLN A 122 -9.14 -3.01 9.04
C GLN A 122 -8.88 -4.16 10.02
N LYS A 123 -7.63 -4.63 10.09
CA LYS A 123 -7.22 -5.68 11.02
C LYS A 123 -7.10 -5.16 12.45
N LEU A 124 -6.63 -3.93 12.65
CA LEU A 124 -6.61 -3.30 13.98
C LEU A 124 -8.02 -3.09 14.53
N ALA A 125 -8.98 -2.71 13.68
CA ALA A 125 -10.36 -2.56 14.08
C ALA A 125 -11.00 -3.87 14.57
N SER A 126 -10.44 -5.03 14.18
CA SER A 126 -10.87 -6.35 14.67
C SER A 126 -10.02 -6.87 15.84
N ASP A 127 -8.89 -6.23 16.17
CA ASP A 127 -8.01 -6.67 17.25
C ASP A 127 -8.54 -6.22 18.61
N GLU A 128 -9.05 -7.16 19.40
CA GLU A 128 -9.61 -6.88 20.72
C GLU A 128 -8.64 -6.18 21.68
N LYS A 129 -7.34 -6.49 21.61
CA LYS A 129 -6.36 -5.87 22.51
C LYS A 129 -6.21 -4.39 22.19
N PHE A 130 -6.07 -4.09 20.90
CA PHE A 130 -6.01 -2.73 20.41
C PHE A 130 -7.26 -1.93 20.77
N LEU A 131 -8.46 -2.49 20.53
CA LEU A 131 -9.72 -1.83 20.86
C LEU A 131 -9.82 -1.49 22.35
N LYS A 132 -9.49 -2.42 23.24
CA LYS A 132 -9.56 -2.20 24.69
C LYS A 132 -8.58 -1.14 25.17
N GLU A 133 -7.34 -1.17 24.69
CA GLU A 133 -6.27 -0.30 25.15
C GLU A 133 -6.33 1.12 24.56
N HIS A 134 -6.75 1.27 23.30
CA HIS A 134 -6.66 2.55 22.56
C HIS A 134 -8.01 3.18 22.20
N ILE A 135 -9.08 2.39 21.98
CA ILE A 135 -10.39 2.91 21.56
C ILE A 135 -11.35 3.03 22.75
N TYR A 136 -11.61 1.93 23.45
CA TYR A 136 -12.56 1.90 24.57
C TYR A 136 -12.03 2.61 25.83
N SER A 137 -10.72 2.76 25.95
CA SER A 137 -10.09 3.56 27.00
C SER A 137 -10.29 5.07 26.77
N ASN A 138 -10.33 5.51 25.51
CA ASN A 138 -10.41 6.92 25.13
C ASN A 138 -11.83 7.47 25.35
N SER A 139 -11.98 8.42 26.28
CA SER A 139 -13.28 9.02 26.61
C SER A 139 -13.87 9.83 25.46
N ALA A 140 -13.06 10.60 24.74
CA ALA A 140 -13.52 11.44 23.64
C ALA A 140 -14.12 10.61 22.49
N VAL A 141 -13.53 9.44 22.21
CA VAL A 141 -14.08 8.51 21.20
C VAL A 141 -15.41 7.92 21.68
N LYS A 142 -15.52 7.53 22.95
CA LYS A 142 -16.79 7.03 23.52
C LYS A 142 -17.89 8.08 23.47
N GLU A 143 -17.58 9.32 23.84
CA GLU A 143 -18.54 10.44 23.81
C GLU A 143 -19.07 10.68 22.40
N LYS A 144 -18.18 10.71 21.40
CA LYS A 144 -18.55 10.82 19.98
C LYS A 144 -19.48 9.70 19.52
N ILE A 145 -19.17 8.44 19.86
CA ILE A 145 -20.00 7.29 19.50
C ILE A 145 -21.38 7.39 20.16
N ILE A 146 -21.44 7.81 21.43
CA ILE A 146 -22.70 8.01 22.15
C ILE A 146 -23.50 9.14 21.53
N GLU A 147 -22.86 10.26 21.19
CA GLU A 147 -23.48 11.40 20.54
C GLU A 147 -24.12 11.02 19.20
N ASP A 148 -23.36 10.34 18.32
CA ASP A 148 -23.86 9.85 17.04
C ASP A 148 -25.02 8.86 17.23
N PHE A 149 -24.93 7.97 18.22
CA PHE A 149 -26.01 7.03 18.55
C PHE A 149 -27.28 7.74 19.03
N LEU A 150 -27.16 8.69 19.97
CA LEU A 150 -28.29 9.46 20.50
C LEU A 150 -28.92 10.35 19.42
N LYS A 151 -28.09 10.96 18.56
CA LYS A 151 -28.56 11.73 17.42
C LYS A 151 -29.37 10.87 16.46
N GLY A 152 -28.88 9.68 16.11
CA GLY A 152 -29.61 8.70 15.30
C GLY A 152 -30.95 8.26 15.91
N LEU A 153 -31.03 8.15 17.25
CA LEU A 153 -32.30 7.89 17.94
C LEU A 153 -33.26 9.08 17.86
N SER A 154 -32.75 10.31 17.99
CA SER A 154 -33.57 11.53 17.94
C SER A 154 -34.13 11.81 16.54
N GLU A 155 -33.36 11.53 15.49
CA GLU A 155 -33.77 11.74 14.09
C GLU A 155 -34.82 10.72 13.64
N ASN A 156 -34.78 9.49 14.16
CA ASN A 156 -35.75 8.44 13.85
C ASN A 156 -37.10 8.58 14.57
N ASN A 157 -37.37 9.75 15.17
CA ASN A 157 -38.63 10.19 15.75
C ASN A 157 -39.43 9.02 16.37
N PRO A 158 -39.00 8.52 17.55
CA PRO A 158 -39.55 7.29 18.12
C PRO A 158 -41.08 7.40 18.18
N PRO A 159 -41.81 6.30 17.88
CA PRO A 159 -43.26 6.32 17.85
C PRO A 159 -43.79 6.93 19.15
N ALA A 160 -44.74 7.86 19.02
CA ALA A 160 -45.29 8.61 20.14
C ALA A 160 -45.78 7.64 21.22
N VAL A 161 -44.94 7.41 22.22
CA VAL A 161 -45.32 6.66 23.41
C VAL A 161 -46.42 7.47 24.05
N ILE A 162 -47.56 6.85 24.36
CA ILE A 162 -48.69 7.52 25.04
C ILE A 162 -48.17 8.14 26.34
N ARG A 163 -47.80 9.42 26.28
CA ARG A 163 -47.22 10.17 27.39
C ARG A 163 -48.38 10.77 28.16
N GLY A 164 -48.87 9.99 29.12
CA GLY A 164 -49.89 10.41 30.07
C GLY A 164 -51.31 10.25 29.54
N GLY A 165 -52.07 9.38 30.20
CA GLY A 165 -53.52 9.50 30.16
C GLY A 165 -53.87 10.89 30.67
N GLN A 166 -54.53 11.71 29.85
CA GLN A 166 -55.15 12.93 30.33
C GLN A 166 -56.08 12.54 31.47
N SER A 167 -55.72 12.89 32.71
CA SER A 167 -56.68 12.92 33.79
C SER A 167 -57.69 13.98 33.39
N ILE A 168 -58.94 13.59 33.20
CA ILE A 168 -60.03 14.54 33.03
C ILE A 168 -60.18 15.23 34.38
N VAL A 169 -59.44 16.32 34.61
CA VAL A 169 -59.58 17.18 35.79
C VAL A 169 -60.78 18.08 35.55
N SER A 170 -61.96 17.50 35.35
CA SER A 170 -63.19 18.25 35.51
C SER A 170 -63.55 18.16 37.00
N PRO A 171 -63.50 19.26 37.76
CA PRO A 171 -63.92 19.22 39.15
C PRO A 171 -65.39 18.72 39.23
N PRO A 172 -65.75 17.90 40.22
CA PRO A 172 -67.13 17.45 40.38
C PRO A 172 -68.01 18.67 40.65
N SER A 173 -68.96 18.94 39.75
CA SER A 173 -69.95 20.02 39.89
C SER A 173 -70.97 19.65 40.97
N LYS A 174 -70.61 19.85 42.25
CA LYS A 174 -71.53 19.64 43.38
C LYS A 174 -72.34 20.92 43.59
N PRO A 175 -73.68 20.88 43.48
CA PRO A 175 -74.51 22.06 43.69
C PRO A 175 -74.39 22.52 45.14
N ARG A 176 -74.29 23.84 45.36
CA ARG A 176 -74.16 24.41 46.71
C ARG A 176 -75.52 24.79 47.31
N THR A 177 -76.56 24.86 46.49
CA THR A 177 -77.93 25.20 46.92
C THR A 177 -78.95 24.19 46.38
N ILE A 178 -80.11 24.12 47.04
CA ILE A 178 -81.23 23.24 46.63
C ILE A 178 -81.73 23.63 45.23
N GLU A 179 -81.78 24.93 44.94
CA GLU A 179 -82.17 25.45 43.64
C GLU A 179 -81.21 24.98 42.55
N GLU A 180 -79.90 25.15 42.76
CA GLU A 180 -78.86 24.73 41.81
C GLU A 180 -78.87 23.21 41.55
N ALA A 181 -79.21 22.41 42.56
CA ALA A 181 -79.41 20.97 42.40
C ALA A 181 -80.62 20.65 41.51
N GLY A 182 -81.72 21.39 41.65
CA GLY A 182 -82.90 21.27 40.80
C GLY A 182 -82.60 21.59 39.33
N TRP A 183 -81.85 22.66 39.07
CA TRP A 183 -81.42 23.03 37.72
C TRP A 183 -80.55 21.95 37.06
N GLN A 184 -79.64 21.33 37.83
CA GLN A 184 -78.79 20.26 37.31
C GLN A 184 -79.60 18.99 36.98
N LEU A 185 -80.58 18.64 37.80
CA LEU A 185 -81.47 17.49 37.57
C LEU A 185 -82.30 17.67 36.28
N MET A 186 -82.93 18.83 36.11
CA MET A 186 -83.74 19.13 34.91
C MET A 186 -82.92 19.10 33.62
N LYS A 187 -81.60 19.33 33.70
CA LYS A 187 -80.69 19.28 32.56
C LYS A 187 -80.28 17.85 32.18
N LEU A 188 -80.43 16.89 33.09
CA LEU A 188 -80.14 15.47 32.90
C LEU A 188 -81.36 14.67 32.39
N GLU A 189 -82.58 15.17 32.61
CA GLU A 189 -83.84 14.51 32.19
C GLU A 189 -84.30 14.87 30.76
N LYS A 190 -83.43 15.47 29.93
CA LYS A 190 -83.65 15.67 28.49
C LYS A 190 -82.78 14.72 27.67
#